data_AF-A0A2D6R7Q3-F1
#
_entry.id   AF-A0A2D6R7Q3-F1
#
_cell.length_a   1.000
_cell.length_b   1.000
_cell.length_c   1.000
_cell.angle_alpha   90.00
_cell.angle_beta   90.00
_cell.angle_gamma   90.00
#
_symmetry.space_group_name_H-M   'P 1'
#
loop_
_entity.id
_entity.type
_entity.pdbx_description
1 polymer ?
#
loop_
_entity_poly.entity_id
_entity_poly.type
_entity_poly.pdbx_seq_one_letter_code
_entity_poly.pdbx_strand_id
1 'polypeptide(L)'
;MDVIGDIVGNFWFFQTESVVPLFQEISVWIVILFAGLFVVATTVKVIMQKNEQAIPIGLLLFPVTIMVAYAVLLLYGDMFGFNFGSFSLSEMFTHALNYWWVFLIFWPVVLLKLPLQLIGKKGESDSNSLVSFVFAPFYEEIAFRYFAINTLFLLTNSVEIALFFSSIAFALIHLPNKDGDKWIGPISLNLTFLSGLVFGIIAIQYGLIFAILVHSVANVAG
;
A
#
# COMPACT_ATOMS: atom_id res chain seq x y z
N MET A 1 -17.54 24.15 -6.56
CA MET A 1 -16.90 23.20 -7.49
C MET A 1 -17.44 21.82 -7.15
N ASP A 2 -17.90 21.08 -8.15
CA ASP A 2 -18.47 19.74 -7.95
C ASP A 2 -17.32 18.73 -7.89
N VAL A 3 -16.82 18.49 -6.68
CA VAL A 3 -15.70 17.59 -6.40
C VAL A 3 -15.94 16.19 -6.97
N ILE A 4 -17.19 15.74 -7.04
CA ILE A 4 -17.55 14.43 -7.59
C ILE A 4 -17.40 14.45 -9.12
N GLY A 5 -17.84 15.51 -9.78
CA GLY A 5 -17.67 15.72 -11.22
C GLY A 5 -16.19 15.77 -11.64
N ASP A 6 -15.35 16.45 -10.86
CA ASP A 6 -13.91 16.54 -11.13
C ASP A 6 -13.18 15.21 -10.87
N ILE A 7 -13.61 14.44 -9.87
CA ILE A 7 -13.08 13.08 -9.63
C ILE A 7 -13.41 12.15 -10.78
N VAL A 8 -14.67 12.13 -11.24
CA VAL A 8 -15.09 11.25 -12.34
C VAL A 8 -14.47 11.68 -13.68
N GLY A 9 -14.34 12.99 -13.93
CA GLY A 9 -13.79 13.54 -15.17
C GLY A 9 -12.28 13.35 -15.33
N ASN A 10 -11.52 13.41 -14.23
CA ASN A 10 -10.06 13.33 -14.24
C ASN A 10 -9.50 11.97 -13.78
N PHE A 11 -10.38 11.01 -13.49
CA PHE A 11 -10.01 9.71 -12.94
C PHE A 11 -8.98 8.94 -13.78
N TRP A 12 -8.98 9.20 -15.09
CA TRP A 12 -8.15 8.50 -16.07
C TRP A 12 -6.76 9.12 -16.31
N PHE A 13 -6.46 10.28 -15.72
CA PHE A 13 -5.33 11.12 -16.16
C PHE A 13 -3.95 10.59 -15.73
N PHE A 14 -3.85 9.81 -14.64
CA PHE A 14 -2.55 9.44 -14.06
C PHE A 14 -1.93 8.14 -14.56
N GLN A 15 -2.65 7.29 -15.31
CA GLN A 15 -2.16 5.92 -15.60
C GLN A 15 -2.25 5.49 -17.07
N THR A 16 -2.67 6.38 -17.97
CA THR A 16 -2.69 6.12 -19.41
C THR A 16 -1.35 6.38 -20.10
N GLU A 17 -0.42 7.11 -19.49
CA GLU A 17 0.89 7.42 -20.08
C GLU A 17 2.06 6.86 -19.27
N SER A 18 2.38 5.59 -19.51
CA SER A 18 3.76 5.08 -19.55
C SER A 18 3.68 3.60 -19.90
N VAL A 19 3.84 3.25 -21.18
CA VAL A 19 4.08 1.85 -21.59
C VAL A 19 5.35 1.75 -22.45
N VAL A 20 6.02 2.87 -22.78
CA VAL A 20 7.03 2.88 -23.87
C VAL A 20 8.47 3.21 -23.43
N PRO A 21 8.76 3.98 -22.35
CA PRO A 21 10.13 4.02 -21.78
C PRO A 21 10.43 2.86 -20.79
N LEU A 22 9.41 2.03 -20.54
CA LEU A 22 9.16 1.09 -19.44
C LEU A 22 10.27 0.11 -19.00
N PHE A 23 11.37 -0.01 -19.73
CA PHE A 23 12.47 -0.93 -19.43
C PHE A 23 13.82 -0.25 -19.26
N GLN A 24 13.92 1.06 -19.43
CA GLN A 24 15.25 1.69 -19.43
C GLN A 24 15.79 1.92 -18.03
N GLU A 25 15.00 2.30 -17.02
CA GLU A 25 15.54 2.55 -15.67
C GLU A 25 14.48 2.31 -14.57
N ILE A 26 14.22 1.05 -14.21
CA ILE A 26 13.71 0.80 -12.84
C ILE A 26 14.81 1.32 -11.91
N SER A 27 14.48 2.34 -11.12
CA SER A 27 15.42 2.96 -10.19
C SER A 27 15.96 1.86 -9.29
N VAL A 28 17.28 1.69 -9.30
CA VAL A 28 17.97 0.69 -8.47
C VAL A 28 17.58 0.84 -6.99
N TRP A 29 17.23 2.07 -6.57
CA TRP A 29 16.75 2.38 -5.23
C TRP A 29 15.41 1.75 -4.90
N ILE A 30 14.49 1.60 -5.87
CA ILE A 30 13.21 0.93 -5.68
C ILE A 30 13.41 -0.57 -5.54
N VAL A 31 14.34 -1.15 -6.31
CA VAL A 31 14.73 -2.55 -6.18
C VAL A 31 15.38 -2.82 -4.81
N ILE A 32 16.30 -1.96 -4.38
CA ILE A 32 16.94 -2.04 -3.06
C ILE A 32 15.91 -1.90 -1.94
N LEU A 33 14.99 -0.95 -2.05
CA LEU A 33 13.93 -0.73 -1.06
C LEU A 33 13.03 -1.97 -0.97
N PHE A 34 12.56 -2.49 -2.10
CA PHE A 34 11.72 -3.68 -2.15
C PHE A 34 12.43 -4.92 -1.57
N ALA A 35 13.67 -5.18 -2.01
CA ALA A 35 14.47 -6.31 -1.52
C ALA A 35 14.81 -6.19 -0.02
N GLY A 36 15.17 -4.99 0.42
CA GLY A 36 15.45 -4.70 1.84
C GLY A 36 14.22 -4.94 2.71
N LEU A 37 13.05 -4.46 2.28
CA LEU A 37 11.80 -4.72 2.98
C LEU A 37 11.47 -6.21 3.04
N PHE A 38 11.68 -6.95 1.96
CA PHE A 38 11.44 -8.38 1.92
C PHE A 38 12.34 -9.16 2.91
N VAL A 39 13.63 -8.81 2.97
CA VAL A 39 14.59 -9.41 3.92
C VAL A 39 14.21 -9.07 5.36
N VAL A 40 13.88 -7.81 5.64
CA VAL A 40 13.44 -7.37 6.97
C VAL A 40 12.14 -8.08 7.36
N ALA A 41 11.17 -8.15 6.45
CA ALA A 41 9.89 -8.83 6.65
C ALA A 41 10.09 -10.29 7.09
N THR A 42 10.90 -11.02 6.31
CA THR A 42 11.21 -12.44 6.57
C THR A 42 11.94 -12.61 7.91
N THR A 43 12.94 -11.79 8.17
CA THR A 43 13.74 -11.84 9.41
C THR A 43 12.88 -11.55 10.64
N VAL A 44 12.08 -10.48 10.58
CA VAL A 44 11.19 -10.09 11.66
C VAL A 44 10.12 -11.15 11.92
N LYS A 45 9.53 -11.72 10.87
CA LYS A 45 8.56 -12.84 10.98
C LYS A 45 9.17 -14.02 11.73
N VAL A 46 10.40 -14.43 11.40
CA VAL A 46 11.11 -15.54 12.07
C VAL A 46 11.41 -15.25 13.54
N ILE A 47 11.87 -14.03 13.87
CA ILE A 47 12.24 -13.68 15.24
C ILE A 47 10.98 -13.53 16.12
N MET A 48 9.91 -12.94 15.58
CA MET A 48 8.73 -12.54 16.35
C MET A 48 7.70 -13.65 16.52
N GLN A 49 7.72 -14.70 15.69
CA GLN A 49 6.87 -15.88 15.84
C GLN A 49 6.93 -16.56 17.22
N LYS A 50 8.00 -16.30 17.99
CA LYS A 50 8.24 -16.89 19.31
C LYS A 50 8.09 -15.90 20.46
N ASN A 51 7.69 -14.64 20.21
CA ASN A 51 7.72 -13.58 21.20
C ASN A 51 6.31 -13.14 21.63
N GLU A 52 5.99 -13.30 22.91
CA GLU A 52 4.70 -12.87 23.47
C GLU A 52 4.49 -11.34 23.45
N GLN A 53 5.58 -10.55 23.38
CA GLN A 53 5.50 -9.09 23.27
C GLN A 53 5.33 -8.58 21.83
N ALA A 54 5.21 -9.47 20.84
CA ALA A 54 5.12 -9.06 19.44
C ALA A 54 3.88 -8.20 19.12
N ILE A 55 2.77 -8.40 19.82
CA ILE A 55 1.54 -7.58 19.66
C ILE A 55 1.76 -6.11 20.06
N PRO A 56 2.11 -5.79 21.33
CA PRO A 56 2.30 -4.40 21.73
C PRO A 56 3.46 -3.75 20.98
N ILE A 57 4.54 -4.50 20.68
CA ILE A 57 5.66 -3.99 19.88
C ILE A 57 5.19 -3.61 18.48
N GLY A 58 4.45 -4.48 17.77
CA GLY A 58 3.97 -4.17 16.42
C GLY A 58 3.02 -2.98 16.37
N LEU A 59 2.11 -2.85 17.34
CA LEU A 59 1.20 -1.69 17.43
C LEU A 59 1.95 -0.39 17.73
N LEU A 60 2.96 -0.43 18.61
CA LEU A 60 3.80 0.73 18.90
C LEU A 60 4.70 1.11 17.73
N LEU A 61 5.19 0.12 16.97
CA LEU A 61 6.01 0.36 15.80
C LEU A 61 5.23 0.99 14.66
N PHE A 62 3.92 0.77 14.53
CA PHE A 62 3.13 1.29 13.40
C PHE A 62 3.24 2.81 13.21
N PRO A 63 2.94 3.66 14.21
CA PRO A 63 3.14 5.10 14.09
C PRO A 63 4.62 5.47 13.88
N VAL A 64 5.56 4.74 14.49
CA VAL A 64 7.01 4.99 14.31
C VAL A 64 7.43 4.72 12.87
N THR A 65 6.94 3.64 12.27
CA THR A 65 7.23 3.26 10.88
C THR A 65 6.68 4.29 9.90
N ILE A 66 5.49 4.83 10.15
CA ILE A 66 4.92 5.94 9.35
C ILE A 66 5.84 7.16 9.42
N MET A 67 6.28 7.55 10.64
CA MET A 67 7.16 8.71 10.84
C MET A 67 8.54 8.52 10.19
N VAL A 68 9.12 7.30 10.30
CA VAL A 68 10.41 6.97 9.67
C VAL A 68 10.27 6.97 8.14
N ALA A 69 9.22 6.37 7.60
CA ALA A 69 8.98 6.36 6.15
C ALA A 69 8.80 7.79 5.62
N TYR A 70 8.12 8.65 6.38
CA TYR A 70 7.98 10.07 6.05
C TYR A 70 9.32 10.78 6.03
N ALA A 71 10.15 10.60 7.06
CA ALA A 71 11.50 11.17 7.08
C ALA A 71 12.39 10.65 5.93
N VAL A 72 12.30 9.37 5.59
CA VAL A 72 13.04 8.79 4.45
C VAL A 72 12.60 9.41 3.14
N LEU A 73 11.29 9.57 2.91
CA LEU A 73 10.78 10.21 1.70
C LEU A 73 11.07 11.71 1.64
N LEU A 74 11.10 12.41 2.77
CA LEU A 74 11.59 13.79 2.83
C LEU A 74 13.05 13.92 2.40
N LEU A 75 13.92 13.00 2.85
CA LEU A 75 15.36 13.09 2.63
C LEU A 75 15.80 12.51 1.27
N TYR A 76 15.09 11.50 0.78
CA TYR A 76 15.48 10.70 -0.39
C TYR A 76 14.40 10.62 -1.47
N GLY A 77 13.29 11.35 -1.32
CA GLY A 77 12.17 11.37 -2.27
C GLY A 77 12.59 11.68 -3.69
N ASP A 78 13.55 12.58 -3.87
CA ASP A 78 14.07 12.97 -5.19
C ASP A 78 14.67 11.76 -5.93
N MET A 79 15.24 10.79 -5.21
CA MET A 79 15.80 9.55 -5.77
C MET A 79 14.72 8.60 -6.30
N PHE A 80 13.47 8.84 -5.91
CA PHE A 80 12.27 8.13 -6.37
C PHE A 80 11.40 8.99 -7.30
N GLY A 81 11.87 10.19 -7.69
CA GLY A 81 11.15 11.10 -8.58
C GLY A 81 10.07 11.97 -7.90
N PHE A 82 10.19 12.20 -6.58
CA PHE A 82 9.26 13.04 -5.82
C PHE A 82 9.97 14.20 -5.13
N ASN A 83 9.39 15.40 -5.17
CA ASN A 83 9.93 16.55 -4.42
C ASN A 83 9.17 16.75 -3.11
N PHE A 84 9.63 16.11 -2.04
CA PHE A 84 9.04 16.21 -0.71
C PHE A 84 9.47 17.46 0.07
N GLY A 85 10.36 18.30 -0.48
CA GLY A 85 10.98 19.43 0.24
C GLY A 85 10.02 20.55 0.67
N SER A 86 8.82 20.61 0.09
CA SER A 86 7.78 21.58 0.46
C SER A 86 6.74 21.04 1.45
N PHE A 87 6.83 19.76 1.84
CA PHE A 87 5.73 19.09 2.52
C PHE A 87 5.97 18.95 4.02
N SER A 88 5.13 19.60 4.84
CA SER A 88 5.29 19.64 6.29
C SER A 88 4.47 18.56 7.02
N LEU A 89 4.98 18.10 8.18
CA LEU A 89 4.24 17.17 9.05
C LEU A 89 2.89 17.77 9.50
N SER A 90 2.82 19.09 9.69
CA SER A 90 1.58 19.79 10.01
C SER A 90 0.53 19.64 8.92
N GLU A 91 0.93 19.71 7.64
CA GLU A 91 0.00 19.50 6.53
C GLU A 91 -0.51 18.06 6.51
N MET A 92 0.34 17.04 6.74
CA MET A 92 -0.14 15.65 6.89
C MET A 92 -1.24 15.53 7.94
N PHE A 93 -1.05 16.13 9.12
CA PHE A 93 -2.06 16.09 10.19
C PHE A 93 -3.35 16.81 9.80
N THR A 94 -3.25 18.00 9.22
CA THR A 94 -4.41 18.76 8.76
C THR A 94 -5.20 17.99 7.71
N HIS A 95 -4.53 17.41 6.73
CA HIS A 95 -5.17 16.60 5.70
C HIS A 95 -5.77 15.30 6.26
N ALA A 96 -5.11 14.65 7.22
CA ALA A 96 -5.66 13.46 7.89
C ALA A 96 -6.99 13.78 8.58
N LEU A 97 -7.07 14.90 9.30
CA LEU A 97 -8.28 15.33 9.99
C LEU A 97 -9.39 15.79 9.04
N ASN A 98 -9.06 16.40 7.91
CA ASN A 98 -10.05 16.93 6.98
C ASN A 98 -10.58 15.87 5.98
N TYR A 99 -9.77 14.87 5.66
CA TYR A 99 -10.07 13.89 4.60
C TYR A 99 -10.14 12.44 5.12
N TRP A 100 -10.21 12.20 6.43
CA TRP A 100 -10.33 10.83 6.99
C TRP A 100 -11.52 10.05 6.41
N TRP A 101 -12.62 10.73 6.05
CA TRP A 101 -13.82 10.09 5.51
C TRP A 101 -13.55 9.41 4.16
N VAL A 102 -12.50 9.80 3.44
CA VAL A 102 -12.06 9.16 2.19
C VAL A 102 -11.70 7.70 2.43
N PHE A 103 -11.22 7.34 3.62
CA PHE A 103 -10.99 5.94 4.01
C PHE A 103 -12.26 5.10 4.05
N LEU A 104 -13.44 5.71 4.29
CA LEU A 104 -14.73 5.02 4.27
C LEU A 104 -15.14 4.61 2.85
N ILE A 105 -14.68 5.33 1.82
CA ILE A 105 -14.97 5.04 0.41
C ILE A 105 -14.25 3.78 -0.06
N PHE A 106 -13.17 3.38 0.62
CA PHE A 106 -12.44 2.15 0.33
C PHE A 106 -12.92 0.96 1.17
N TRP A 107 -13.86 1.15 2.09
CA TRP A 107 -14.48 0.03 2.82
C TRP A 107 -15.24 -0.97 1.93
N PRO A 108 -15.91 -0.55 0.82
CA PRO A 108 -16.41 -1.46 -0.21
C PRO A 108 -15.36 -2.44 -0.74
N VAL A 109 -14.06 -2.10 -0.68
CA VAL A 109 -12.95 -2.99 -1.04
C VAL A 109 -12.83 -4.15 -0.05
N VAL A 110 -12.97 -3.86 1.24
CA VAL A 110 -13.10 -4.86 2.30
C VAL A 110 -14.35 -5.73 2.07
N LEU A 111 -15.47 -5.09 1.71
CA LEU A 111 -16.75 -5.77 1.52
C LEU A 111 -16.78 -6.65 0.27
N LEU A 112 -16.03 -6.34 -0.78
CA LEU A 112 -15.90 -7.17 -1.98
C LEU A 112 -14.90 -8.33 -1.80
N LYS A 113 -13.94 -8.19 -0.86
CA LYS A 113 -13.07 -9.29 -0.43
C LYS A 113 -13.85 -10.41 0.27
N LEU A 114 -14.94 -10.08 0.98
CA LEU A 114 -15.80 -11.04 1.69
C LEU A 114 -16.46 -12.08 0.75
N PRO A 115 -17.18 -11.70 -0.32
CA PRO A 115 -17.71 -12.63 -1.32
C PRO A 115 -16.63 -13.50 -1.97
N LEU A 116 -15.47 -12.92 -2.32
CA LEU A 116 -14.36 -13.66 -2.93
C LEU A 116 -13.80 -14.74 -1.98
N GLN A 117 -13.70 -14.45 -0.68
CA GLN A 117 -13.33 -15.43 0.34
C GLN A 117 -14.41 -16.49 0.56
N LEU A 118 -15.69 -16.13 0.49
CA LEU A 118 -16.81 -17.06 0.62
C LEU A 118 -16.90 -18.03 -0.57
N ILE A 119 -16.50 -17.59 -1.75
CA ILE A 119 -16.43 -18.43 -2.96
C ILE A 119 -15.20 -19.37 -2.90
N GLY A 120 -14.06 -18.88 -2.41
CA GLY A 120 -12.81 -19.66 -2.30
C GLY A 120 -12.81 -20.75 -1.22
N LYS A 121 -13.57 -20.59 -0.13
CA LYS A 121 -13.63 -21.56 0.98
C LYS A 121 -14.31 -22.89 0.66
N LYS A 122 -14.86 -23.07 -0.55
CA LYS A 122 -15.57 -24.28 -0.96
C LYS A 122 -14.65 -25.20 -1.78
N GLY A 123 -13.65 -25.80 -1.15
CA GLY A 123 -13.16 -27.13 -1.59
C GLY A 123 -11.67 -27.34 -1.85
N GLU A 124 -10.76 -26.36 -1.77
CA GLU A 124 -9.32 -26.61 -2.03
C GLU A 124 -8.42 -25.86 -1.04
N SER A 125 -7.20 -26.39 -0.84
CA SER A 125 -6.21 -25.82 0.08
C SER A 125 -5.96 -24.34 -0.25
N ASP A 126 -6.29 -23.46 0.71
CA ASP A 126 -6.36 -22.00 0.60
C ASP A 126 -5.08 -21.30 0.09
N SER A 127 -3.94 -21.99 -0.01
CA SER A 127 -2.66 -21.40 -0.42
C SER A 127 -2.36 -21.42 -1.92
N ASN A 128 -3.15 -22.12 -2.75
CA ASN A 128 -2.78 -22.41 -4.16
C ASN A 128 -3.78 -21.97 -5.25
N SER A 129 -4.81 -21.18 -4.93
CA SER A 129 -5.78 -20.76 -5.94
C SER A 129 -5.30 -19.53 -6.73
N LEU A 130 -5.50 -19.53 -8.05
CA LEU A 130 -5.34 -18.35 -8.94
C LEU A 130 -6.01 -17.08 -8.38
N VAL A 131 -7.05 -17.25 -7.56
CA VAL A 131 -7.77 -16.20 -6.85
C VAL A 131 -6.88 -15.47 -5.84
N SER A 132 -6.08 -16.20 -5.06
CA SER A 132 -5.13 -15.62 -4.10
C SER A 132 -3.92 -14.99 -4.80
N PHE A 133 -3.46 -15.58 -5.91
CA PHE A 133 -2.24 -15.16 -6.60
C PHE A 133 -2.40 -13.95 -7.52
N VAL A 134 -3.54 -13.83 -8.19
CA VAL A 134 -3.71 -12.83 -9.26
C VAL A 134 -4.89 -11.92 -8.96
N PHE A 135 -6.05 -12.47 -8.61
CA PHE A 135 -7.25 -11.64 -8.44
C PHE A 135 -7.20 -10.76 -7.19
N ALA A 136 -6.68 -11.26 -6.06
CA ALA A 136 -6.55 -10.47 -4.85
C ALA A 136 -5.56 -9.29 -5.03
N PRO A 137 -4.30 -9.50 -5.50
CA PRO A 137 -3.40 -8.39 -5.81
C PRO A 137 -3.99 -7.43 -6.83
N PHE A 138 -4.58 -7.92 -7.92
CA PHE A 138 -5.18 -7.07 -8.95
C PHE A 138 -6.25 -6.14 -8.36
N TYR A 139 -7.14 -6.70 -7.55
CA TYR A 139 -8.21 -5.94 -6.92
C TYR A 139 -7.70 -4.92 -5.90
N GLU A 140 -6.76 -5.32 -5.05
CA GLU A 140 -6.17 -4.45 -4.04
C GLU A 140 -5.36 -3.31 -4.68
N GLU A 141 -4.61 -3.57 -5.74
CA GLU A 141 -3.89 -2.52 -6.47
C GLU A 141 -4.84 -1.55 -7.17
N ILE A 142 -5.91 -2.02 -7.80
CA ILE A 142 -6.93 -1.11 -8.36
C ILE A 142 -7.53 -0.24 -7.25
N ALA A 143 -7.94 -0.83 -6.13
CA ALA A 143 -8.56 -0.12 -5.03
C ALA A 143 -7.65 0.96 -4.42
N PHE A 144 -6.42 0.58 -4.07
CA PHE A 144 -5.54 1.46 -3.31
C PHE A 144 -4.62 2.28 -4.21
N ARG A 145 -4.09 1.73 -5.31
CA ARG A 145 -3.09 2.44 -6.13
C ARG A 145 -3.74 3.22 -7.25
N TYR A 146 -4.86 2.75 -7.78
CA TYR A 146 -5.62 3.52 -8.75
C TYR A 146 -6.67 4.42 -8.08
N PHE A 147 -7.69 3.85 -7.43
CA PHE A 147 -8.78 4.66 -6.86
C PHE A 147 -8.30 5.56 -5.71
N ALA A 148 -7.60 5.03 -4.71
CA ALA A 148 -7.27 5.82 -3.53
C ALA A 148 -6.24 6.92 -3.80
N ILE A 149 -5.14 6.62 -4.49
CA ILE A 149 -4.13 7.64 -4.82
C ILE A 149 -4.76 8.75 -5.67
N ASN A 150 -5.51 8.44 -6.73
CA ASN A 150 -6.12 9.47 -7.57
C ASN A 150 -7.13 10.33 -6.80
N THR A 151 -8.00 9.71 -6.00
CA THR A 151 -9.00 10.44 -5.21
C THR A 151 -8.32 11.38 -4.20
N LEU A 152 -7.32 10.88 -3.47
CA LEU A 152 -6.60 11.67 -2.48
C LEU A 152 -5.78 12.78 -3.14
N PHE A 153 -5.16 12.51 -4.29
CA PHE A 153 -4.45 13.53 -5.04
C PHE A 153 -5.39 14.65 -5.48
N LEU A 154 -6.56 14.32 -6.03
CA LEU A 154 -7.53 15.33 -6.46
C LEU A 154 -8.07 16.18 -5.29
N LEU A 155 -8.19 15.59 -4.09
CA LEU A 155 -8.66 16.29 -2.90
C LEU A 155 -7.60 17.14 -2.22
N THR A 156 -6.33 16.75 -2.31
CA THR A 156 -5.24 17.35 -1.53
C THR A 156 -4.21 18.07 -2.39
N ASN A 157 -4.23 17.84 -3.70
CA ASN A 157 -3.23 18.27 -4.67
C ASN A 157 -1.79 17.88 -4.25
N SER A 158 -1.64 16.77 -3.53
CA SER A 158 -0.36 16.26 -3.03
C SER A 158 -0.25 14.76 -3.30
N VAL A 159 0.78 14.39 -4.06
CA VAL A 159 1.10 12.99 -4.38
C VAL A 159 1.60 12.28 -3.12
N GLU A 160 2.27 13.01 -2.24
CA GLU A 160 2.82 12.57 -0.97
C GLU A 160 1.71 12.12 -0.03
N ILE A 161 0.69 12.97 0.17
CA ILE A 161 -0.48 12.64 0.98
C ILE A 161 -1.21 11.45 0.40
N ALA A 162 -1.42 11.46 -0.92
CA ALA A 162 -2.09 10.38 -1.62
C ALA A 162 -1.39 9.04 -1.42
N LEU A 163 -0.06 9.01 -1.56
CA LEU A 163 0.78 7.84 -1.37
C LEU A 163 0.73 7.33 0.08
N PHE A 164 0.92 8.21 1.07
CA PHE A 164 0.90 7.83 2.48
C PHE A 164 -0.46 7.29 2.91
N PHE A 165 -1.52 8.01 2.58
CA PHE A 165 -2.86 7.66 3.06
C PHE A 165 -3.35 6.39 2.37
N SER A 166 -3.09 6.22 1.07
CA SER A 166 -3.35 4.95 0.38
C SER A 166 -2.61 3.79 1.05
N SER A 167 -1.33 3.96 1.41
CA SER A 167 -0.52 2.92 2.04
C SER A 167 -0.98 2.58 3.47
N ILE A 168 -1.40 3.59 4.24
CA ILE A 168 -2.01 3.38 5.57
C ILE A 168 -3.33 2.62 5.41
N ALA A 169 -4.20 3.03 4.49
CA ALA A 169 -5.47 2.34 4.23
C ALA A 169 -5.25 0.88 3.80
N PHE A 170 -4.27 0.65 2.93
CA PHE A 170 -3.85 -0.68 2.50
C PHE A 170 -3.34 -1.53 3.66
N ALA A 171 -2.61 -0.97 4.63
CA ALA A 171 -2.21 -1.69 5.82
C ALA A 171 -3.42 -2.03 6.71
N LEU A 172 -4.30 -1.07 6.95
CA LEU A 172 -5.43 -1.22 7.87
C LEU A 172 -6.50 -2.23 7.38
N ILE A 173 -6.72 -2.39 6.07
CA ILE A 173 -7.63 -3.41 5.53
C ILE A 173 -7.15 -4.86 5.82
N HIS A 174 -5.87 -5.02 6.14
CA HIS A 174 -5.32 -6.31 6.55
C HIS A 174 -5.55 -6.60 8.05
N LEU A 175 -6.24 -5.71 8.77
CA LEU A 175 -6.73 -5.95 10.13
C LEU A 175 -8.20 -6.42 10.13
N PRO A 176 -8.57 -7.42 10.95
CA PRO A 176 -7.69 -8.34 11.68
C PRO A 176 -7.11 -9.40 10.72
N ASN A 177 -5.85 -9.79 10.97
CA ASN A 177 -5.12 -10.74 10.13
C ASN A 177 -5.93 -12.03 9.90
N LYS A 178 -6.03 -12.47 8.64
CA LYS A 178 -6.90 -13.56 8.16
C LYS A 178 -6.79 -14.88 8.95
N ASP A 179 -5.65 -15.15 9.57
CA ASP A 179 -5.32 -16.48 10.07
C ASP A 179 -5.34 -16.62 11.60
N GLY A 180 -5.87 -15.63 12.33
CA GLY A 180 -5.85 -15.69 13.79
C GLY A 180 -4.43 -15.78 14.37
N ASP A 181 -3.44 -15.34 13.58
CA ASP A 181 -2.02 -15.38 13.90
C ASP A 181 -1.70 -14.25 14.90
N LYS A 182 -2.08 -14.51 16.16
CA LYS A 182 -2.13 -13.52 17.24
C LYS A 182 -0.80 -12.80 17.44
N TRP A 183 0.32 -13.45 17.15
CA TRP A 183 1.64 -12.94 17.51
C TRP A 183 2.30 -12.10 16.42
N ILE A 184 2.01 -12.33 15.13
CA ILE A 184 2.67 -11.60 14.02
C ILE A 184 1.80 -10.45 13.50
N GLY A 185 0.48 -10.48 13.73
CA GLY A 185 -0.48 -9.56 13.11
C GLY A 185 -0.11 -8.07 13.13
N PRO A 186 0.15 -7.46 14.29
CA PRO A 186 0.52 -6.05 14.36
C PRO A 186 1.89 -5.72 13.77
N ILE A 187 2.79 -6.70 13.65
CA ILE A 187 4.09 -6.51 13.03
C ILE A 187 3.97 -6.62 11.50
N SER A 188 3.17 -7.57 11.02
CA SER A 188 2.78 -7.65 9.60
C SER A 188 2.14 -6.35 9.14
N LEU A 189 1.35 -5.65 9.97
CA LEU A 189 0.79 -4.35 9.65
C LEU A 189 1.85 -3.31 9.21
N ASN A 190 3.00 -3.27 9.89
CA ASN A 190 4.10 -2.37 9.54
C ASN A 190 4.70 -2.72 8.18
N LEU A 191 4.90 -4.02 7.94
CA LEU A 191 5.43 -4.53 6.68
C LEU A 191 4.45 -4.29 5.54
N THR A 192 3.15 -4.51 5.76
CA THR A 192 2.09 -4.22 4.79
C THR A 192 2.04 -2.73 4.44
N PHE A 193 2.24 -1.84 5.42
CA PHE A 193 2.37 -0.40 5.14
C PHE A 193 3.57 -0.08 4.26
N LEU A 194 4.75 -0.63 4.58
CA LEU A 194 5.97 -0.39 3.81
C LEU A 194 5.90 -0.99 2.40
N SER A 195 5.40 -2.22 2.25
CA SER A 195 5.09 -2.80 0.95
C SER A 195 4.08 -1.94 0.19
N GLY A 196 3.09 -1.40 0.91
CA GLY A 196 2.09 -0.55 0.32
C GLY A 196 2.65 0.76 -0.24
N LEU A 197 3.64 1.35 0.45
CA LEU A 197 4.40 2.50 -0.04
C LEU A 197 5.19 2.14 -1.29
N VAL A 198 5.90 1.01 -1.30
CA VAL A 198 6.67 0.58 -2.48
C VAL A 198 5.76 0.35 -3.68
N PHE A 199 4.63 -0.34 -3.49
CA PHE A 199 3.67 -0.55 -4.57
C PHE A 199 3.06 0.77 -5.07
N GLY A 200 2.80 1.72 -4.18
CA GLY A 200 2.36 3.06 -4.55
C GLY A 200 3.40 3.83 -5.37
N ILE A 201 4.68 3.79 -4.96
CA ILE A 201 5.78 4.40 -5.71
C ILE A 201 5.89 3.76 -7.10
N ILE A 202 5.83 2.43 -7.18
CA ILE A 202 5.87 1.70 -8.45
C ILE A 202 4.68 2.07 -9.33
N ALA A 203 3.48 2.15 -8.77
CA ALA A 203 2.28 2.51 -9.51
C ALA A 203 2.34 3.93 -10.09
N ILE A 204 2.92 4.87 -9.35
CA ILE A 204 3.08 6.27 -9.80
C ILE A 204 4.18 6.38 -10.85
N GLN A 205 5.34 5.75 -10.62
CA GLN A 205 6.52 5.94 -11.48
C GLN A 205 6.51 5.05 -12.73
N TYR A 206 5.96 3.84 -12.63
CA TYR A 206 6.02 2.83 -13.71
C TYR A 206 4.65 2.37 -14.19
N GLY A 207 3.58 2.70 -13.46
CA GLY A 207 2.21 2.34 -13.80
C GLY A 207 1.67 1.16 -13.00
N LEU A 208 0.34 1.08 -12.94
CA LEU A 208 -0.41 0.12 -12.11
C LEU A 208 -0.08 -1.34 -12.41
N ILE A 209 0.19 -1.68 -13.68
CA ILE A 209 0.47 -3.06 -14.08
C ILE A 209 1.71 -3.61 -13.37
N PHE A 210 2.74 -2.79 -13.13
CA PHE A 210 3.92 -3.24 -12.39
C PHE A 210 3.65 -3.42 -10.91
N ALA A 211 2.85 -2.54 -10.31
CA ALA A 211 2.45 -2.70 -8.93
C ALA A 211 1.67 -4.01 -8.74
N ILE A 212 0.77 -4.35 -9.68
CA ILE A 212 0.06 -5.64 -9.71
C ILE A 212 1.04 -6.81 -9.83
N LEU A 213 1.99 -6.76 -10.77
CA LEU A 213 2.96 -7.84 -10.98
C LEU A 213 3.86 -8.06 -9.75
N VAL A 214 4.42 -6.98 -9.20
CA VAL A 214 5.31 -7.05 -8.03
C VAL A 214 4.55 -7.49 -6.78
N HIS A 215 3.32 -7.01 -6.58
CA HIS A 215 2.47 -7.49 -5.49
C HIS A 215 2.12 -8.98 -5.65
N SER A 216 1.81 -9.43 -6.87
CA SER A 216 1.56 -10.85 -7.15
C SER A 216 2.79 -11.72 -6.84
N VAL A 217 3.99 -11.26 -7.21
CA VAL A 217 5.27 -11.94 -6.88
C VAL A 217 5.51 -11.94 -5.37
N ALA A 218 5.25 -10.84 -4.67
CA ALA A 218 5.41 -10.75 -3.22
C ALA A 218 4.53 -11.79 -2.51
N ASN A 219 3.27 -11.95 -2.94
CA ASN A 219 2.37 -12.95 -2.36
C ASN A 219 2.80 -14.40 -2.63
N VAL A 220 3.51 -14.67 -3.75
CA VAL A 220 4.09 -15.99 -4.03
C VAL A 220 5.31 -16.25 -3.14
N ALA A 221 6.08 -15.22 -2.82
CA ALA A 221 7.33 -15.34 -2.06
C ALA A 221 7.13 -15.55 -0.54
N GLY A 222 5.93 -15.32 0.00
CA GLY A 222 5.53 -15.64 1.38
C GLY A 222 5.55 -14.47 2.36
#